data_AF-A0A818VI54-F1
#
_entry.id   AF-A0A818VI54-F1
#
_cell.length_a   1.000
_cell.length_b   1.000
_cell.length_c   1.000
_cell.angle_alpha   90.00
_cell.angle_beta   90.00
_cell.angle_gamma   90.00
#
_symmetry.space_group_name_H-M   'P 1'
#
loop_
_entity.id
_entity.type
_entity.pdbx_description
1 polymer ?
#
loop_
_entity_poly.entity_id
_entity_poly.type
_entity_poly.pdbx_seq_one_letter_code
_entity_poly.pdbx_strand_id
1 'polypeptide(L)'
;MIKCLLDLAAHPDVIDFSGRTALMHAAECGHTTILRLLRDADANPTIQDFEGKDAVYYCFTKATEHHKTCLKMLLEMGANVNNRTQNGVPNLVHVCNDSVEYEDFCMTLIQAGADVQLIDEKTQRTPLHNACLSGSTKVVRKLLHAQADPNALDNKKSTPAHEAAKGGHFQIIRILSGFGAKFDVYDTLGNNPIHYAVMSNAGTVIRFLGQRGCNPKKPNFEGLSPKQIANQYRNRDVQRNLRIAERGYHEMTANLAIDEFLDWRIKLYDYIYENFECIEKQFEEFDLVEPKSGIILKDNFKKVLNNENFLSFLKPHNIKDLCEIHDKNRDEIDYRTFLTGTKYLPKSYVMATHTKKKKKKNA
;
A
#
# COMPACT_ATOMS: atom_id res chain seq x y z
N MET A 1 12.45 3.92 43.20
CA MET A 1 12.63 5.39 43.20
C MET A 1 11.38 6.11 42.70
N ILE A 2 10.94 5.93 41.44
CA ILE A 2 9.75 6.61 40.90
C ILE A 2 8.50 6.43 41.78
N LYS A 3 8.18 5.20 42.18
CA LYS A 3 7.05 4.94 43.11
C LYS A 3 7.14 5.78 44.39
N CYS A 4 8.32 5.84 45.02
CA CYS A 4 8.55 6.64 46.23
C CYS A 4 8.32 8.14 45.99
N LEU A 5 8.76 8.66 44.83
CA LEU A 5 8.52 10.06 44.47
C LEU A 5 7.03 10.36 44.29
N LEU A 6 6.29 9.46 43.63
CA LEU A 6 4.83 9.59 43.45
C LEU A 6 4.10 9.48 44.80
N ASP A 7 4.52 8.55 45.68
CA ASP A 7 3.97 8.41 47.04
C ASP A 7 4.22 9.69 47.89
N LEU A 8 5.26 10.46 47.58
CA LEU A 8 5.56 11.78 48.17
C LEU A 8 4.87 12.95 47.43
N ALA A 9 3.87 12.67 46.59
CA ALA A 9 3.09 13.64 45.82
C ALA A 9 3.89 14.45 44.79
N ALA A 10 4.98 13.89 44.23
CA ALA A 10 5.63 14.50 43.06
C ALA A 10 4.68 14.48 41.85
N HIS A 11 4.54 15.62 41.17
CA HIS A 11 3.72 15.74 39.98
C HIS A 11 4.32 14.89 38.83
N PRO A 12 3.53 14.04 38.13
CA PRO A 12 4.07 13.13 37.12
C PRO A 12 4.54 13.83 35.83
N ASP A 13 3.96 14.99 35.52
CA ASP A 13 4.19 15.74 34.27
C ASP A 13 5.26 16.83 34.35
N VAL A 14 6.16 16.76 35.34
CA VAL A 14 7.30 17.68 35.38
C VAL A 14 8.16 17.49 34.13
N ILE A 15 8.48 18.60 33.47
CA ILE A 15 9.31 18.63 32.26
C ILE A 15 10.76 18.95 32.57
N ASP A 16 11.68 18.40 31.77
CA ASP A 16 13.09 18.78 31.76
C ASP A 16 13.39 19.98 30.83
N PHE A 17 14.67 20.33 30.65
CA PHE A 17 15.12 21.43 29.79
C PHE A 17 14.86 21.23 28.30
N SER A 18 14.45 20.03 27.87
CA SER A 18 14.00 19.75 26.52
C SER A 18 12.47 19.71 26.40
N GLY A 19 11.75 19.96 27.49
CA GLY A 19 10.29 19.85 27.54
C GLY A 19 9.81 18.41 27.73
N ARG A 20 10.69 17.46 28.07
CA ARG A 20 10.32 16.04 28.15
C ARG A 20 9.82 15.66 29.53
N THR A 21 8.74 14.89 29.58
CA THR A 21 8.17 14.34 30.82
C THR A 21 8.76 12.98 31.16
N ALA A 22 8.55 12.52 32.40
CA ALA A 22 8.92 11.16 32.81
C ALA A 22 8.27 10.08 31.92
N LEU A 23 7.07 10.35 31.39
CA LEU A 23 6.35 9.45 30.49
C LEU A 23 7.09 9.27 29.16
N MET A 24 7.63 10.35 28.59
CA MET A 24 8.43 10.29 27.35
C MET A 24 9.73 9.51 27.54
N HIS A 25 10.40 9.69 28.68
CA HIS A 25 11.61 8.93 29.02
C HIS A 25 11.32 7.43 29.22
N ALA A 26 10.20 7.12 29.89
CA ALA A 26 9.75 5.73 30.05
C ALA A 26 9.43 5.07 28.71
N ALA A 27 8.80 5.80 27.79
CA ALA A 27 8.52 5.35 26.43
C ALA A 27 9.81 5.09 25.63
N GLU A 28 10.77 6.02 25.64
CA GLU A 28 12.06 5.91 24.95
C GLU A 28 12.89 4.70 25.41
N CYS A 29 12.78 4.34 26.69
CA CYS A 29 13.49 3.19 27.26
C CYS A 29 12.68 1.87 27.20
N GLY A 30 11.43 1.90 26.71
CA GLY A 30 10.54 0.74 26.73
C GLY A 30 10.19 0.25 28.15
N HIS A 31 10.13 1.15 29.14
CA HIS A 31 9.91 0.79 30.53
C HIS A 31 8.42 0.71 30.89
N THR A 32 7.77 -0.36 30.46
CA THR A 32 6.31 -0.60 30.66
C THR A 32 5.87 -0.55 32.13
N THR A 33 6.70 -0.99 33.07
CA THR A 33 6.41 -0.91 34.52
C THR A 33 6.40 0.52 35.03
N ILE A 34 7.31 1.37 34.55
CA ILE A 34 7.33 2.79 34.91
C ILE A 34 6.12 3.48 34.29
N LEU A 35 5.81 3.17 33.03
CA LEU A 35 4.65 3.71 32.32
C LEU A 35 3.34 3.36 33.03
N ARG A 36 3.22 2.14 33.60
CA ARG A 36 2.07 1.75 34.44
C ARG A 36 1.97 2.63 35.69
N LEU A 37 3.07 2.83 36.42
CA LEU A 37 3.07 3.68 37.61
C LEU A 37 2.69 5.13 37.29
N LEU A 38 3.19 5.67 36.18
CA LEU A 38 2.86 7.03 35.74
C LEU A 38 1.39 7.16 35.31
N ARG A 39 0.87 6.15 34.61
CA ARG A 39 -0.56 6.07 34.28
C ARG A 39 -1.43 6.06 35.53
N ASP A 40 -1.09 5.23 36.52
CA ASP A 40 -1.87 5.11 37.76
C ASP A 40 -1.79 6.40 38.62
N ALA A 41 -0.86 7.31 38.29
CA ALA A 41 -0.74 8.65 38.84
C ALA A 41 -1.33 9.75 37.91
N ASP A 42 -2.15 9.37 36.93
CA ASP A 42 -2.83 10.26 35.97
C ASP A 42 -1.88 11.15 35.13
N ALA A 43 -0.69 10.65 34.77
CA ALA A 43 0.23 11.37 33.88
C ALA A 43 -0.40 11.68 32.52
N ASN A 44 -0.24 12.92 32.04
CA ASN A 44 -0.83 13.37 30.79
C ASN A 44 0.00 12.92 29.56
N PRO A 45 -0.53 12.04 28.69
CA PRO A 45 0.20 11.56 27.53
C PRO A 45 0.24 12.52 26.34
N THR A 46 -0.49 13.65 26.40
CA THR A 46 -0.60 14.61 25.29
C THR A 46 0.44 15.71 25.33
N ILE A 47 1.27 15.78 26.39
CA ILE A 47 2.33 16.76 26.50
C ILE A 47 3.36 16.51 25.40
N GLN A 48 3.88 17.59 24.82
CA GLN A 48 4.89 17.59 23.80
C GLN A 48 6.19 18.21 24.34
N ASP A 49 7.33 17.70 23.85
CA ASP A 49 8.62 18.34 24.05
C ASP A 49 8.75 19.63 23.20
N PHE A 50 9.88 20.33 23.30
CA PHE A 50 10.09 21.57 22.53
C PHE A 50 10.22 21.35 21.02
N GLU A 51 10.38 20.10 20.56
CA GLU A 51 10.36 19.70 19.15
C GLU A 51 8.99 19.15 18.71
N GLY A 52 7.94 19.31 19.53
CA GLY A 52 6.57 18.86 19.25
C GLY A 52 6.38 17.34 19.36
N LYS A 53 7.34 16.59 19.89
CA LYS A 53 7.27 15.13 20.05
C LYS A 53 6.51 14.79 21.33
N ASP A 54 5.51 13.93 21.20
CA ASP A 54 4.77 13.36 22.33
C ASP A 54 5.40 12.03 22.79
N ALA A 55 4.85 11.43 23.85
CA ALA A 55 5.34 10.15 24.36
C ALA A 55 5.23 9.01 23.32
N VAL A 56 4.27 9.07 22.40
CA VAL A 56 4.11 8.11 21.30
C VAL A 56 5.31 8.16 20.36
N TYR A 57 5.79 9.34 19.99
CA TYR A 57 6.98 9.49 19.14
C TYR A 57 8.19 8.72 19.69
N TYR A 58 8.40 8.78 21.01
CA TYR A 58 9.52 8.10 21.66
C TYR A 58 9.42 6.57 21.70
N CYS A 59 8.27 5.99 21.36
CA CYS A 59 8.15 4.54 21.17
C CYS A 59 8.83 4.06 19.87
N PHE A 60 9.13 4.96 18.92
CA PHE A 60 9.73 4.62 17.63
C PHE A 60 11.27 4.66 17.63
N THR A 61 11.91 4.70 18.79
CA THR A 61 13.38 4.67 18.91
C THR A 61 13.95 3.27 18.70
N LYS A 62 13.20 2.23 19.06
CA LYS A 62 13.57 0.81 18.91
C LYS A 62 12.35 -0.07 18.66
N ALA A 63 12.45 -0.98 17.70
CA ALA A 63 11.37 -1.93 17.39
C ALA A 63 11.36 -3.16 18.33
N THR A 64 11.12 -2.98 19.64
CA THR A 64 11.00 -4.09 20.61
C THR A 64 9.58 -4.27 21.15
N GLU A 65 9.26 -5.46 21.64
CA GLU A 65 7.95 -5.76 22.27
C GLU A 65 7.62 -4.82 23.44
N HIS A 66 8.64 -4.36 24.15
CA HIS A 66 8.46 -3.40 25.24
C HIS A 66 7.99 -2.03 24.73
N HIS A 67 8.59 -1.52 23.64
CA HIS A 67 8.16 -0.25 23.04
C HIS A 67 6.78 -0.38 22.38
N LYS A 68 6.46 -1.54 21.77
CA LYS A 68 5.10 -1.83 21.28
C LYS A 68 4.08 -1.81 22.41
N THR A 69 4.43 -2.37 23.57
CA THR A 69 3.57 -2.36 24.75
C THR A 69 3.41 -0.93 25.29
N CYS A 70 4.49 -0.14 25.35
CA CYS A 70 4.42 1.28 25.70
C CYS A 70 3.48 2.04 24.76
N LEU A 71 3.60 1.84 23.43
CA LEU A 71 2.71 2.47 22.46
C LEU A 71 1.23 2.17 22.74
N LYS A 72 0.88 0.90 22.94
CA LYS A 72 -0.50 0.50 23.24
C LYS A 72 -1.01 1.17 24.52
N MET A 73 -0.22 1.14 25.59
CA MET A 73 -0.58 1.78 26.85
C MET A 73 -0.78 3.28 26.70
N LEU A 74 0.08 3.98 25.96
CA LEU A 74 -0.06 5.42 25.74
C LEU A 74 -1.33 5.76 24.96
N LEU A 75 -1.68 4.96 23.96
CA LEU A 75 -2.92 5.13 23.21
C LEU A 75 -4.16 4.87 24.09
N GLU A 76 -4.11 3.85 24.96
CA GLU A 76 -5.15 3.59 25.97
C GLU A 76 -5.29 4.74 26.98
N MET A 77 -4.20 5.44 27.28
CA MET A 77 -4.20 6.65 28.12
C MET A 77 -4.75 7.89 27.41
N GLY A 78 -5.08 7.81 26.11
CA GLY A 78 -5.58 8.94 25.34
C GLY A 78 -4.50 9.80 24.69
N ALA A 79 -3.29 9.26 24.45
CA ALA A 79 -2.29 9.94 23.64
C ALA A 79 -2.84 10.33 22.26
N ASN A 80 -2.43 11.49 21.74
CA ASN A 80 -2.85 11.93 20.42
C ASN A 80 -2.17 11.10 19.31
N VAL A 81 -2.90 10.12 18.77
CA VAL A 81 -2.41 9.26 17.67
C VAL A 81 -1.93 10.06 16.44
N ASN A 82 -2.50 11.24 16.23
CA ASN A 82 -2.24 12.13 15.09
C ASN A 82 -1.30 13.29 15.44
N ASN A 83 -0.54 13.18 16.55
CA ASN A 83 0.45 14.17 16.93
C ASN A 83 1.45 14.44 15.80
N ARG A 84 1.93 15.69 15.74
CA ARG A 84 2.94 16.14 14.78
C ARG A 84 4.09 16.78 15.52
N THR A 85 5.30 16.49 15.06
CA THR A 85 6.50 17.23 15.48
C THR A 85 6.41 18.70 15.06
N GLN A 86 7.27 19.55 15.62
CA GLN A 86 7.40 20.97 15.26
C GLN A 86 7.69 21.18 13.77
N ASN A 87 8.32 20.20 13.10
CA ASN A 87 8.56 20.21 11.66
C ASN A 87 7.34 19.76 10.85
N GLY A 88 6.17 19.60 11.48
CA GLY A 88 4.94 19.20 10.81
C GLY A 88 4.94 17.75 10.35
N VAL A 89 5.69 16.86 11.02
CA VAL A 89 5.73 15.42 10.66
C VAL A 89 4.81 14.63 11.60
N PRO A 90 3.70 14.04 11.09
CA PRO A 90 2.83 13.17 11.88
C PRO A 90 3.53 11.88 12.34
N ASN A 91 3.15 11.36 13.51
CA ASN A 91 3.68 10.11 14.05
C ASN A 91 3.59 8.93 13.06
N LEU A 92 2.44 8.77 12.40
CA LEU A 92 2.26 7.70 11.40
C LEU A 92 3.17 7.87 10.17
N VAL A 93 3.37 9.10 9.69
CA VAL A 93 4.27 9.39 8.56
C VAL A 93 5.71 9.08 8.93
N HIS A 94 6.13 9.46 10.14
CA HIS A 94 7.47 9.22 10.66
C HIS A 94 7.79 7.72 10.73
N VAL A 95 6.96 6.94 11.43
CA VAL A 95 7.20 5.50 11.63
C VAL A 95 7.14 4.70 10.31
N CYS A 96 6.36 5.18 9.32
CA CYS A 96 6.29 4.52 8.01
C CYS A 96 7.57 4.65 7.18
N ASN A 97 8.53 5.52 7.54
CA ASN A 97 9.84 5.58 6.86
C ASN A 97 10.58 4.24 6.93
N ASP A 98 10.48 3.56 8.06
CA ASP A 98 11.11 2.25 8.32
C ASP A 98 10.03 1.19 8.60
N SER A 99 8.93 1.25 7.85
CA SER A 99 7.73 0.40 8.03
C SER A 99 7.99 -1.12 7.97
N VAL A 100 9.12 -1.57 7.44
CA VAL A 100 9.53 -2.99 7.49
C VAL A 100 9.96 -3.39 8.90
N GLU A 101 10.72 -2.54 9.58
CA GLU A 101 11.17 -2.77 10.96
C GLU A 101 10.06 -2.45 11.96
N TYR A 102 9.31 -1.37 11.71
CA TYR A 102 8.25 -0.87 12.59
C TYR A 102 6.84 -1.28 12.15
N GLU A 103 6.70 -2.42 11.47
CA GLU A 103 5.43 -2.92 10.94
C GLU A 103 4.31 -2.91 12.00
N ASP A 104 4.54 -3.50 13.16
CA ASP A 104 3.53 -3.59 14.22
C ASP A 104 3.15 -2.23 14.83
N PHE A 105 4.08 -1.26 14.84
CA PHE A 105 3.80 0.09 15.30
C PHE A 105 2.89 0.81 14.31
N CYS A 106 3.19 0.69 13.01
CA CYS A 106 2.32 1.20 11.95
C CYS A 106 0.91 0.59 12.06
N MET A 107 0.83 -0.74 12.23
CA MET A 107 -0.45 -1.44 12.38
C MET A 107 -1.23 -0.96 13.61
N THR A 108 -0.54 -0.77 14.74
CA THR A 108 -1.16 -0.30 16.00
C THR A 108 -1.71 1.11 15.84
N LEU A 109 -0.96 2.04 15.25
CA LEU A 109 -1.43 3.41 15.00
C LEU A 109 -2.65 3.43 14.07
N ILE A 110 -2.61 2.70 12.95
CA ILE A 110 -3.75 2.66 12.01
C ILE A 110 -4.99 2.05 12.67
N GLN A 111 -4.82 1.01 13.50
CA GLN A 111 -5.92 0.40 14.26
C GLN A 111 -6.48 1.35 15.33
N ALA A 112 -5.65 2.22 15.90
CA ALA A 112 -6.04 3.24 16.85
C ALA A 112 -6.65 4.50 16.19
N GLY A 113 -6.90 4.48 14.87
CA GLY A 113 -7.55 5.58 14.17
C GLY A 113 -6.61 6.69 13.72
N ALA A 114 -5.32 6.40 13.52
CA ALA A 114 -4.41 7.33 12.86
C ALA A 114 -4.95 7.72 11.47
N ASP A 115 -4.95 9.02 11.18
CA ASP A 115 -5.36 9.54 9.88
C ASP A 115 -4.26 9.28 8.84
N VAL A 116 -4.58 8.40 7.89
CA VAL A 116 -3.67 7.93 6.85
C VAL A 116 -3.43 8.96 5.74
N GLN A 117 -4.16 10.09 5.74
CA GLN A 117 -4.03 11.16 4.75
C GLN A 117 -3.15 12.31 5.25
N LEU A 118 -2.73 12.32 6.52
CA LEU A 118 -1.82 13.35 7.01
C LEU A 118 -0.47 13.27 6.30
N ILE A 119 0.12 14.43 6.08
CA ILE A 119 1.36 14.57 5.32
C ILE A 119 2.47 15.18 6.17
N ASP A 120 3.71 14.83 5.86
CA ASP A 120 4.88 15.63 6.24
C ASP A 120 4.78 16.99 5.55
N GLU A 121 4.76 18.08 6.33
CA GLU A 121 4.56 19.44 5.81
C GLU A 121 5.67 19.90 4.83
N LYS A 122 6.90 19.41 4.99
CA LYS A 122 8.02 19.80 4.13
C LYS A 122 8.06 18.99 2.84
N THR A 123 7.87 17.68 2.94
CA THR A 123 7.99 16.76 1.79
C THR A 123 6.66 16.53 1.09
N GLN A 124 5.55 16.88 1.72
CA GLN A 124 4.17 16.56 1.31
C GLN A 124 3.94 15.05 1.16
N ARG A 125 4.76 14.22 1.80
CA ARG A 125 4.64 12.76 1.75
C ARG A 125 3.58 12.26 2.72
N THR A 126 2.72 11.37 2.23
CA THR A 126 1.79 10.58 3.04
C THR A 126 2.50 9.34 3.64
N PRO A 127 1.92 8.65 4.64
CA PRO A 127 2.47 7.38 5.14
C PRO A 127 2.61 6.33 4.04
N LEU A 128 1.71 6.34 3.05
CA LEU A 128 1.74 5.41 1.93
C LEU A 128 2.99 5.59 1.05
N HIS A 129 3.46 6.82 0.83
CA HIS A 129 4.73 7.06 0.11
C HIS A 129 5.90 6.38 0.82
N ASN A 130 6.00 6.57 2.14
CA ASN A 130 7.09 6.06 2.95
C ASN A 130 7.04 4.53 3.05
N ALA A 131 5.87 3.95 3.29
CA ALA A 131 5.69 2.50 3.31
C ALA A 131 6.01 1.84 1.95
N CYS A 132 5.63 2.49 0.85
CA CYS A 132 5.96 2.03 -0.50
C CYS A 132 7.46 2.07 -0.79
N LEU A 133 8.19 3.09 -0.34
CA LEU A 133 9.65 3.16 -0.49
C LEU A 133 10.34 2.08 0.36
N SER A 134 9.91 1.97 1.62
CA SER A 134 10.48 1.06 2.62
C SER A 134 10.31 -0.41 2.25
N GLY A 135 9.19 -0.78 1.60
CA GLY A 135 8.96 -2.14 1.11
C GLY A 135 8.01 -2.99 1.96
N SER A 136 7.31 -2.40 2.94
CA SER A 136 6.39 -3.14 3.81
C SER A 136 5.04 -3.38 3.13
N THR A 137 4.88 -4.59 2.56
CA THR A 137 3.63 -4.97 1.86
C THR A 137 2.41 -4.98 2.77
N LYS A 138 2.56 -5.39 4.03
CA LYS A 138 1.45 -5.44 4.99
C LYS A 138 1.00 -4.05 5.41
N VAL A 139 1.92 -3.12 5.69
CA VAL A 139 1.59 -1.73 6.02
C VAL A 139 0.92 -1.05 4.82
N VAL A 140 1.46 -1.23 3.61
CA VAL A 140 0.83 -0.70 2.38
C VAL A 140 -0.62 -1.20 2.23
N ARG A 141 -0.86 -2.51 2.36
CA ARG A 141 -2.21 -3.07 2.27
C ARG A 141 -3.12 -2.49 3.35
N LYS A 142 -2.64 -2.37 4.58
CA LYS A 142 -3.42 -1.81 5.69
C LYS A 142 -3.80 -0.34 5.46
N LEU A 143 -2.86 0.48 4.98
CA LEU A 143 -3.10 1.88 4.63
C LEU A 143 -4.16 2.01 3.52
N LEU A 144 -4.07 1.19 2.47
CA LEU A 144 -5.01 1.21 1.35
C LEU A 144 -6.43 0.78 1.75
N HIS A 145 -6.57 -0.24 2.61
CA HIS A 145 -7.88 -0.59 3.18
C HIS A 145 -8.42 0.50 4.11
N ALA A 146 -7.54 1.26 4.77
CA ALA A 146 -7.89 2.47 5.52
C ALA A 146 -8.12 3.70 4.62
N GLN A 147 -8.31 3.50 3.30
CA GLN A 147 -8.62 4.53 2.30
C GLN A 147 -7.52 5.57 2.06
N ALA A 148 -6.24 5.22 2.28
CA ALA A 148 -5.13 6.06 1.83
C ALA A 148 -5.16 6.25 0.31
N ASP A 149 -4.93 7.46 -0.19
CA ASP A 149 -4.97 7.73 -1.63
C ASP A 149 -3.74 7.14 -2.35
N PRO A 150 -3.89 6.13 -3.23
CA PRO A 150 -2.78 5.55 -3.99
C PRO A 150 -2.20 6.50 -5.05
N ASN A 151 -2.85 7.63 -5.31
CA ASN A 151 -2.47 8.64 -6.30
C ASN A 151 -2.01 9.96 -5.68
N ALA A 152 -1.85 10.02 -4.36
CA ALA A 152 -1.35 11.20 -3.68
C ALA A 152 -0.01 11.66 -4.28
N LEU A 153 0.21 12.97 -4.33
CA LEU A 153 1.41 13.58 -4.88
C LEU A 153 2.23 14.22 -3.75
N ASP A 154 3.52 13.87 -3.68
CA ASP A 154 4.47 14.60 -2.83
C ASP A 154 4.92 15.92 -3.47
N ASN A 155 5.82 16.66 -2.81
CA ASN A 155 6.29 17.96 -3.28
C ASN A 155 7.09 17.88 -4.61
N LYS A 156 7.54 16.68 -5.00
CA LYS A 156 8.18 16.38 -6.28
C LYS A 156 7.18 15.82 -7.29
N LYS A 157 5.88 15.88 -7.01
CA LYS A 157 4.83 15.24 -7.81
C LYS A 157 5.06 13.73 -7.99
N SER A 158 5.83 13.10 -7.10
CA SER A 158 5.98 11.64 -7.08
C SER A 158 4.74 11.03 -6.41
N THR A 159 4.34 9.88 -6.91
CA THR A 159 3.25 9.06 -6.33
C THR A 159 3.83 7.90 -5.51
N PRO A 160 3.03 7.19 -4.69
CA PRO A 160 3.47 5.96 -4.04
C PRO A 160 4.03 4.91 -5.02
N ALA A 161 3.54 4.87 -6.26
CA ALA A 161 4.07 3.99 -7.31
C ALA A 161 5.50 4.36 -7.74
N HIS A 162 5.86 5.65 -7.74
CA HIS A 162 7.25 6.07 -7.98
C HIS A 162 8.16 5.54 -6.88
N GLU A 163 7.73 5.66 -5.62
CA GLU A 163 8.49 5.20 -4.45
C GLU A 163 8.67 3.68 -4.43
N ALA A 164 7.61 2.93 -4.70
CA ALA A 164 7.69 1.48 -4.83
C ALA A 164 8.60 1.05 -5.99
N ALA A 165 8.62 1.80 -7.10
CA ALA A 165 9.50 1.53 -8.23
C ALA A 165 10.98 1.87 -7.92
N LYS A 166 11.24 2.96 -7.18
CA LYS A 166 12.58 3.30 -6.65
C LYS A 166 13.14 2.17 -5.77
N GLY A 167 12.30 1.58 -4.92
CA GLY A 167 12.67 0.41 -4.10
C GLY A 167 12.68 -0.93 -4.86
N GLY A 168 12.17 -0.98 -6.09
CA GLY A 168 12.06 -2.22 -6.88
C GLY A 168 11.00 -3.21 -6.35
N HIS A 169 10.05 -2.74 -5.54
CA HIS A 169 9.09 -3.56 -4.79
C HIS A 169 7.91 -4.01 -5.65
N PHE A 170 8.11 -5.06 -6.46
CA PHE A 170 7.08 -5.57 -7.38
C PHE A 170 5.76 -5.92 -6.69
N GLN A 171 5.78 -6.54 -5.51
CA GLN A 171 4.55 -6.88 -4.82
C GLN A 171 3.74 -5.63 -4.43
N ILE A 172 4.40 -4.55 -4.03
CA ILE A 172 3.75 -3.27 -3.71
C ILE A 172 3.13 -2.63 -4.96
N ILE A 173 3.84 -2.64 -6.10
CA ILE A 173 3.31 -2.13 -7.36
C ILE A 173 2.01 -2.85 -7.77
N ARG A 174 1.93 -4.16 -7.52
CA ARG A 174 0.70 -4.94 -7.80
C ARG A 174 -0.43 -4.58 -6.85
N ILE A 175 -0.14 -4.45 -5.55
CA ILE A 175 -1.12 -4.01 -4.55
C ILE A 175 -1.67 -2.64 -4.97
N LEU A 176 -0.80 -1.67 -5.27
CA LEU A 176 -1.19 -0.34 -5.75
C LEU A 176 -2.07 -0.41 -7.01
N SER A 177 -1.75 -1.28 -7.96
CA SER A 177 -2.58 -1.52 -9.15
C SER A 177 -3.99 -2.00 -8.78
N GLY A 178 -4.09 -2.94 -7.83
CA GLY A 178 -5.35 -3.44 -7.31
C GLY A 178 -6.20 -2.36 -6.66
N PHE A 179 -5.58 -1.34 -6.06
CA PHE A 179 -6.29 -0.18 -5.48
C PHE A 179 -6.42 1.01 -6.44
N GLY A 180 -6.18 0.83 -7.75
CA GLY A 180 -6.45 1.86 -8.76
C GLY A 180 -5.37 2.95 -8.86
N ALA A 181 -4.12 2.65 -8.51
CA ALA A 181 -3.00 3.55 -8.76
C ALA A 181 -2.81 3.85 -10.26
N LYS A 182 -2.53 5.11 -10.57
CA LYS A 182 -2.20 5.59 -11.91
C LYS A 182 -0.68 5.52 -12.09
N PHE A 183 -0.25 4.85 -13.16
CA PHE A 183 1.18 4.70 -13.44
C PHE A 183 1.72 5.66 -14.49
N ASP A 184 0.88 6.19 -15.39
CA ASP A 184 1.31 7.21 -16.36
C ASP A 184 1.30 8.62 -15.74
N VAL A 185 2.09 8.77 -14.67
CA VAL A 185 2.29 10.01 -13.93
C VAL A 185 3.77 10.36 -13.99
N TYR A 186 4.07 11.66 -14.06
CA TYR A 186 5.43 12.17 -14.18
C TYR A 186 5.74 13.10 -13.01
N ASP A 187 6.87 12.87 -12.37
CA ASP A 187 7.38 13.71 -11.30
C ASP A 187 8.00 15.03 -11.84
N THR A 188 8.55 15.86 -10.94
CA THR A 188 9.18 17.14 -11.31
C THR A 188 10.44 17.01 -12.17
N LEU A 189 11.01 15.82 -12.31
CA LEU A 189 12.13 15.53 -13.20
C LEU A 189 11.67 14.97 -14.55
N GLY A 190 10.35 14.81 -14.74
CA GLY A 190 9.78 14.16 -15.92
C GLY A 190 9.96 12.64 -15.91
N ASN A 191 10.35 12.05 -14.77
CA ASN A 191 10.44 10.61 -14.62
C ASN A 191 9.06 10.05 -14.28
N ASN A 192 8.68 8.94 -14.91
CA ASN A 192 7.57 8.10 -14.48
C ASN A 192 8.09 6.86 -13.70
N PRO A 193 7.22 6.02 -13.12
CA PRO A 193 7.65 4.86 -12.35
C PRO A 193 8.59 3.89 -13.10
N ILE A 194 8.48 3.76 -14.44
CA ILE A 194 9.40 2.91 -15.22
C ILE A 194 10.84 3.46 -15.21
N HIS A 195 11.04 4.77 -15.18
CA HIS A 195 12.39 5.36 -15.09
C HIS A 195 13.08 4.89 -13.80
N TYR A 196 12.38 4.97 -12.67
CA TYR A 196 12.91 4.51 -11.38
C TYR A 196 13.06 3.00 -11.30
N ALA A 197 12.15 2.23 -11.89
CA ALA A 197 12.27 0.77 -11.97
C ALA A 197 13.50 0.32 -12.80
N VAL A 198 13.89 1.10 -13.81
CA VAL A 198 15.13 0.89 -14.56
C VAL A 198 16.35 1.16 -13.67
N MET A 199 16.36 2.29 -12.96
CA MET A 199 17.46 2.66 -12.05
C MET A 199 17.63 1.66 -10.89
N SER A 200 16.54 1.06 -10.42
CA SER A 200 16.54 0.05 -9.36
C SER A 200 16.72 -1.39 -9.86
N ASN A 201 16.98 -1.59 -11.16
CA ASN A 201 17.14 -2.91 -11.77
C ASN A 201 15.92 -3.86 -11.55
N ALA A 202 14.72 -3.30 -11.52
CA ALA A 202 13.49 -4.01 -11.23
C ALA A 202 12.77 -4.49 -12.50
N GLY A 203 13.37 -5.45 -13.22
CA GLY A 203 12.86 -5.97 -14.50
C GLY A 203 11.36 -6.37 -14.49
N THR A 204 10.90 -7.01 -13.42
CA THR A 204 9.48 -7.40 -13.31
C THR A 204 8.55 -6.21 -13.14
N VAL A 205 8.98 -5.16 -12.42
CA VAL A 205 8.24 -3.91 -12.26
C VAL A 205 8.11 -3.19 -13.59
N ILE A 206 9.22 -3.04 -14.33
CA ILE A 206 9.24 -2.42 -15.68
C ILE A 206 8.19 -3.06 -16.59
N ARG A 207 8.21 -4.39 -16.66
CA ARG A 207 7.29 -5.16 -17.51
C ARG A 207 5.83 -4.95 -17.11
N PHE A 208 5.53 -5.06 -15.82
CA PHE A 208 4.16 -4.92 -15.31
C PHE A 208 3.61 -3.51 -15.56
N LEU A 209 4.38 -2.47 -15.24
CA LEU A 209 3.97 -1.09 -15.45
C LEU A 209 3.65 -0.79 -16.92
N GLY A 210 4.46 -1.29 -17.87
CA GLY A 210 4.18 -1.11 -19.30
C GLY A 210 2.87 -1.78 -19.74
N GLN A 211 2.56 -2.95 -19.17
CA GLN A 211 1.28 -3.65 -19.39
C GLN A 211 0.09 -3.01 -18.65
N ARG A 212 0.33 -2.02 -17.80
CA ARG A 212 -0.68 -1.21 -17.10
C ARG A 212 -0.67 0.24 -17.58
N GLY A 213 -0.16 0.48 -18.79
CA GLY A 213 -0.28 1.77 -19.48
C GLY A 213 0.75 2.82 -19.09
N CYS A 214 1.76 2.48 -18.26
CA CYS A 214 2.87 3.41 -18.02
C CYS A 214 3.75 3.52 -19.27
N ASN A 215 3.95 4.73 -19.79
CA ASN A 215 4.71 4.92 -21.03
C ASN A 215 6.22 4.60 -20.86
N PRO A 216 6.77 3.57 -21.53
CA PRO A 216 8.16 3.17 -21.36
C PRO A 216 9.14 3.91 -22.29
N LYS A 217 8.66 4.86 -23.11
CA LYS A 217 9.43 5.51 -24.18
C LYS A 217 9.67 7.00 -23.96
N LYS A 218 8.78 7.68 -23.24
CA LYS A 218 8.88 9.13 -23.06
C LYS A 218 10.18 9.49 -22.30
N PRO A 219 11.01 10.40 -22.81
CA PRO A 219 12.17 10.90 -22.10
C PRO A 219 11.79 11.80 -20.94
N ASN A 220 12.62 11.78 -19.90
CA ASN A 220 12.55 12.73 -18.79
C ASN A 220 13.09 14.12 -19.20
N PHE A 221 13.14 15.08 -18.27
CA PHE A 221 13.60 16.45 -18.56
C PHE A 221 15.11 16.55 -18.85
N GLU A 222 15.89 15.51 -18.58
CA GLU A 222 17.29 15.40 -19.02
C GLU A 222 17.41 14.85 -20.45
N GLY A 223 16.28 14.57 -21.13
CA GLY A 223 16.27 13.97 -22.46
C GLY A 223 16.55 12.47 -22.48
N LEU A 224 16.53 11.82 -21.31
CA LEU A 224 16.81 10.39 -21.17
C LEU A 224 15.51 9.59 -21.10
N SER A 225 15.26 8.75 -22.10
CA SER A 225 14.24 7.70 -22.04
C SER A 225 14.68 6.56 -21.12
N PRO A 226 13.74 5.75 -20.60
CA PRO A 226 14.07 4.55 -19.82
C PRO A 226 15.07 3.62 -20.51
N LYS A 227 15.02 3.55 -21.85
CA LYS A 227 15.95 2.74 -22.65
C LYS A 227 17.37 3.31 -22.65
N GLN A 228 17.51 4.63 -22.76
CA GLN A 228 18.81 5.30 -22.69
C GLN A 228 19.43 5.13 -21.29
N ILE A 229 18.63 5.27 -20.23
CA ILE A 229 19.05 5.00 -18.86
C ILE A 229 19.53 3.54 -18.73
N ALA A 230 18.74 2.56 -19.19
CA ALA A 230 19.12 1.14 -19.14
C ALA A 230 20.43 0.83 -19.89
N ASN A 231 20.72 1.54 -20.98
CA ASN A 231 21.96 1.38 -21.75
C ASN A 231 23.20 1.87 -20.98
N GLN A 232 23.07 2.92 -20.16
CA GLN A 232 24.16 3.41 -19.33
C GLN A 232 24.60 2.35 -18.31
N TYR A 233 23.64 1.63 -17.71
CA TYR A 233 23.91 0.57 -16.72
C TYR A 233 24.23 -0.81 -17.35
N ARG A 234 24.17 -0.96 -18.68
CA ARG A 234 24.47 -2.19 -19.45
C ARG A 234 23.76 -3.46 -18.93
N ASN A 235 22.57 -3.32 -18.36
CA ASN A 235 21.85 -4.45 -17.77
C ASN A 235 20.92 -5.14 -18.80
N ARG A 236 21.31 -6.36 -19.21
CA ARG A 236 20.58 -7.14 -20.23
C ARG A 236 19.17 -7.55 -19.80
N ASP A 237 18.94 -7.80 -18.51
CA ASP A 237 17.62 -8.18 -18.01
C ASP A 237 16.66 -6.99 -18.06
N VAL A 238 17.11 -5.82 -17.62
CA VAL A 238 16.36 -4.56 -17.72
C VAL A 238 16.04 -4.24 -19.18
N GLN A 239 17.03 -4.31 -20.07
CA GLN A 239 16.81 -4.09 -21.52
C GLN A 239 15.82 -5.08 -22.13
N ARG A 240 15.82 -6.34 -21.69
CA ARG A 240 14.84 -7.34 -22.12
C ARG A 240 13.44 -6.98 -21.62
N ASN A 241 13.29 -6.70 -20.33
CA ASN A 241 12.00 -6.36 -19.74
C ASN A 241 11.44 -5.06 -20.29
N LEU A 242 12.29 -4.08 -20.60
CA LEU A 242 11.87 -2.83 -21.22
C LEU A 242 11.33 -3.04 -22.64
N ARG A 243 11.96 -3.90 -23.46
CA ARG A 243 11.39 -4.29 -24.77
C ARG A 243 10.02 -4.95 -24.64
N ILE A 244 9.82 -5.75 -23.58
CA ILE A 244 8.52 -6.36 -23.30
C ILE A 244 7.51 -5.29 -22.85
N ALA A 245 7.93 -4.34 -22.01
CA ALA A 245 7.10 -3.21 -21.58
C ALA A 245 6.68 -2.33 -22.77
N GLU A 246 7.60 -2.00 -23.67
CA GLU A 246 7.31 -1.25 -24.91
C GLU A 246 6.27 -1.95 -25.78
N ARG A 247 6.37 -3.28 -25.92
CA ARG A 247 5.37 -4.07 -26.63
C ARG A 247 4.03 -4.08 -25.90
N GLY A 248 4.03 -4.34 -24.59
CA GLY A 248 2.81 -4.38 -23.77
C GLY A 248 2.07 -3.04 -23.76
N TYR A 249 2.80 -1.93 -23.73
CA TYR A 249 2.24 -0.58 -23.82
C TYR A 249 1.58 -0.33 -25.17
N HIS A 250 2.23 -0.73 -26.27
CA HIS A 250 1.66 -0.63 -27.60
C HIS A 250 0.41 -1.52 -27.76
N GLU A 251 0.48 -2.78 -27.31
CA GLU A 251 -0.66 -3.70 -27.30
C GLU A 251 -1.84 -3.11 -26.50
N MET A 252 -1.57 -2.53 -25.32
CA MET A 252 -2.60 -1.87 -24.52
C MET A 252 -3.22 -0.68 -25.22
N THR A 253 -2.42 0.21 -25.80
CA THR A 253 -2.92 1.37 -26.54
C THR A 253 -3.77 0.95 -27.73
N ALA A 254 -3.32 -0.06 -28.50
CA ALA A 254 -4.05 -0.59 -29.65
C ALA A 254 -5.37 -1.27 -29.24
N ASN A 255 -5.36 -2.06 -28.16
CA ASN A 255 -6.57 -2.72 -27.68
C ASN A 255 -7.58 -1.74 -27.10
N LEU A 256 -7.14 -0.69 -26.40
CA LEU A 256 -8.03 0.37 -25.88
C LEU A 256 -8.73 1.15 -27.00
N ALA A 257 -8.12 1.25 -28.19
CA ALA A 257 -8.75 1.88 -29.34
C ALA A 257 -9.91 1.04 -29.94
N ILE A 258 -9.97 -0.26 -29.59
CA ILE A 258 -10.98 -1.21 -30.09
C ILE A 258 -12.00 -1.55 -28.98
N ASP A 259 -11.55 -1.59 -27.73
CA ASP A 259 -12.30 -2.02 -26.56
C ASP A 259 -12.11 -1.02 -25.42
N GLU A 260 -13.02 -0.05 -25.35
CA GLU A 260 -13.00 1.04 -24.37
C GLU A 260 -13.09 0.54 -22.91
N PHE A 261 -13.56 -0.69 -22.70
CA PHE A 261 -13.75 -1.28 -21.38
C PHE A 261 -12.55 -2.12 -20.91
N LEU A 262 -11.50 -2.26 -21.73
CA LEU A 262 -10.31 -3.03 -21.34
C LEU A 262 -9.63 -2.48 -20.08
N ASP A 263 -9.50 -1.15 -19.96
CA ASP A 263 -8.90 -0.52 -18.77
C ASP A 263 -9.69 -0.88 -17.49
N TRP A 264 -11.03 -0.82 -17.58
CA TRP A 264 -11.91 -1.21 -16.48
C TRP A 264 -11.74 -2.69 -16.12
N ARG A 265 -11.68 -3.60 -17.11
CA ARG A 265 -11.49 -5.04 -16.87
C ARG A 265 -10.11 -5.37 -16.28
N ILE A 266 -9.06 -4.64 -16.68
CA ILE A 266 -7.72 -4.79 -16.11
C ILE A 266 -7.73 -4.39 -14.64
N LYS A 267 -8.31 -3.22 -14.31
CA LYS A 267 -8.42 -2.74 -12.93
C LYS A 267 -9.26 -3.67 -12.06
N LEU A 268 -10.38 -4.16 -12.59
CA LEU A 268 -11.22 -5.17 -11.94
C LEU A 268 -10.40 -6.42 -11.61
N TYR A 269 -9.66 -6.94 -12.58
CA TYR A 269 -8.84 -8.14 -12.37
C TYR A 269 -7.72 -7.92 -11.35
N ASP A 270 -7.05 -6.78 -11.39
CA ASP A 270 -6.00 -6.45 -10.41
C ASP A 270 -6.57 -6.36 -8.99
N TYR A 271 -7.76 -5.75 -8.83
CA TYR A 271 -8.48 -5.71 -7.56
C TYR A 271 -8.89 -7.10 -7.09
N ILE A 272 -9.48 -7.90 -7.98
CA ILE A 272 -9.87 -9.29 -7.69
C ILE A 272 -8.66 -10.09 -7.23
N TYR A 273 -7.54 -9.94 -7.92
CA TYR A 273 -6.33 -10.67 -7.60
C TYR A 273 -5.79 -10.30 -6.21
N GLU A 274 -5.79 -9.01 -5.84
CA GLU A 274 -5.33 -8.58 -4.52
C GLU A 274 -6.27 -9.04 -3.40
N ASN A 275 -7.57 -9.13 -3.68
CA ASN A 275 -8.60 -9.47 -2.68
C ASN A 275 -9.17 -10.89 -2.87
N PHE A 276 -8.44 -11.77 -3.56
CA PHE A 276 -8.95 -13.05 -4.09
C PHE A 276 -9.72 -13.88 -3.06
N GLU A 277 -9.12 -14.13 -1.90
CA GLU A 277 -9.72 -14.99 -0.87
C GLU A 277 -11.05 -14.43 -0.31
N CYS A 278 -11.15 -13.11 -0.14
CA CYS A 278 -12.37 -12.47 0.34
C CYS A 278 -13.48 -12.57 -0.70
N ILE A 279 -13.11 -12.37 -1.96
CA ILE A 279 -14.02 -12.36 -3.10
C ILE A 279 -14.52 -13.76 -3.41
N GLU A 280 -13.64 -14.75 -3.38
CA GLU A 280 -13.99 -16.16 -3.57
C GLU A 280 -15.03 -16.60 -2.53
N LYS A 281 -14.82 -16.24 -1.25
CA LYS A 281 -15.80 -16.51 -0.18
C LYS A 281 -17.16 -15.88 -0.45
N GLN A 282 -17.20 -14.64 -0.95
CA GLN A 282 -18.47 -13.99 -1.32
C GLN A 282 -19.20 -14.73 -2.44
N PHE A 283 -18.47 -15.33 -3.40
CA PHE A 283 -19.10 -16.19 -4.41
C PHE A 283 -19.57 -17.53 -3.83
N GLU A 284 -18.77 -18.14 -2.94
CA GLU A 284 -19.08 -19.42 -2.30
C GLU A 284 -20.34 -19.37 -1.42
N GLU A 285 -20.72 -18.20 -0.90
CA GLU A 285 -22.00 -17.97 -0.20
C GLU A 285 -23.22 -18.26 -1.08
N PHE A 286 -23.08 -18.14 -2.40
CA PHE A 286 -24.15 -18.41 -3.37
C PHE A 286 -24.05 -19.79 -4.06
N ASP A 287 -22.94 -20.51 -3.91
CA ASP A 287 -22.73 -21.87 -4.43
C ASP A 287 -23.16 -22.88 -3.37
N LEU A 288 -24.46 -23.19 -3.29
CA LEU A 288 -25.00 -24.03 -2.21
C LEU A 288 -24.80 -25.54 -2.43
N VAL A 289 -24.15 -25.94 -3.51
CA VAL A 289 -23.89 -27.35 -3.83
C VAL A 289 -22.69 -27.87 -3.02
N GLU A 290 -22.79 -29.09 -2.47
CA GLU A 290 -21.69 -29.75 -1.78
C GLU A 290 -21.20 -31.00 -2.54
N PRO A 291 -19.90 -31.08 -2.92
CA PRO A 291 -18.89 -30.02 -2.82
C PRO A 291 -19.18 -28.83 -3.74
N LYS A 292 -18.64 -27.65 -3.39
CA LYS A 292 -18.81 -26.39 -4.14
C LYS A 292 -18.57 -26.60 -5.63
N SER A 293 -19.60 -26.38 -6.43
CA SER A 293 -19.61 -26.63 -7.88
C SER A 293 -18.69 -25.69 -8.66
N GLY A 294 -18.48 -24.46 -8.16
CA GLY A 294 -17.86 -23.37 -8.90
C GLY A 294 -18.83 -22.58 -9.79
N ILE A 295 -20.13 -22.89 -9.74
CA ILE A 295 -21.16 -22.35 -10.63
C ILE A 295 -22.24 -21.65 -9.81
N ILE A 296 -22.63 -20.44 -10.22
CA ILE A 296 -23.70 -19.66 -9.58
C ILE A 296 -24.61 -19.01 -10.62
N LEU A 297 -25.82 -18.61 -10.22
CA LEU A 297 -26.74 -17.85 -11.07
C LEU A 297 -26.17 -16.46 -11.42
N LYS A 298 -26.46 -15.96 -12.63
CA LYS A 298 -26.04 -14.64 -13.11
C LYS A 298 -26.45 -13.50 -12.18
N ASP A 299 -27.62 -13.58 -11.58
CA ASP A 299 -28.09 -12.54 -10.66
C ASP A 299 -27.31 -12.54 -9.35
N ASN A 300 -26.88 -13.70 -8.85
CA ASN A 300 -25.99 -13.77 -7.69
C ASN A 300 -24.58 -13.26 -8.03
N PHE A 301 -24.09 -13.57 -9.23
CA PHE A 301 -22.84 -13.01 -9.73
C PHE A 301 -22.86 -11.47 -9.75
N LYS A 302 -23.95 -10.87 -10.28
CA LYS A 302 -24.14 -9.41 -10.27
C LYS A 302 -24.20 -8.84 -8.85
N LYS A 303 -24.84 -9.54 -7.90
CA LYS A 303 -24.91 -9.10 -6.50
C LYS A 303 -23.52 -9.01 -5.86
N VAL A 304 -22.67 -10.01 -6.07
CA VAL A 304 -21.29 -10.00 -5.56
C VAL A 304 -20.52 -8.80 -6.14
N LEU A 305 -20.59 -8.59 -7.47
CA LEU A 305 -19.87 -7.50 -8.12
C LEU A 305 -20.40 -6.09 -7.80
N ASN A 306 -21.68 -5.96 -7.43
CA ASN A 306 -22.30 -4.68 -7.07
C ASN A 306 -22.21 -4.36 -5.56
N ASN A 307 -21.60 -5.22 -4.75
CA ASN A 307 -21.41 -4.92 -3.34
C ASN A 307 -20.54 -3.65 -3.20
N GLU A 308 -20.98 -2.66 -2.41
CA GLU A 308 -20.32 -1.36 -2.27
C GLU A 308 -18.84 -1.47 -1.85
N ASN A 309 -18.48 -2.57 -1.18
CA ASN A 309 -17.12 -2.88 -0.77
C ASN A 309 -16.23 -3.43 -1.89
N PHE A 310 -16.82 -3.91 -2.99
CA PHE A 310 -16.08 -4.61 -4.05
C PHE A 310 -15.42 -3.62 -5.03
N LEU A 311 -16.04 -2.47 -5.33
CA LEU A 311 -15.62 -1.61 -6.45
C LEU A 311 -15.97 -0.12 -6.23
N SER A 312 -15.80 0.43 -5.03
CA SER A 312 -16.11 1.85 -4.78
C SER A 312 -15.43 2.82 -5.78
N PHE A 313 -14.23 2.46 -6.28
CA PHE A 313 -13.49 3.23 -7.30
C PHE A 313 -13.75 2.80 -8.75
N LEU A 314 -14.43 1.66 -8.98
CA LEU A 314 -14.74 1.12 -10.30
C LEU A 314 -16.26 1.16 -10.51
N LYS A 315 -16.75 2.23 -11.14
CA LYS A 315 -18.19 2.36 -11.43
C LYS A 315 -18.72 1.11 -12.15
N PRO A 316 -19.89 0.55 -11.78
CA PRO A 316 -20.35 -0.78 -12.19
C PRO A 316 -20.87 -0.87 -13.64
N HIS A 317 -20.57 0.11 -14.50
CA HIS A 317 -21.29 0.33 -15.76
C HIS A 317 -21.21 -0.80 -16.80
N ASN A 318 -20.41 -1.86 -16.58
CA ASN A 318 -20.15 -2.90 -17.59
C ASN A 318 -20.26 -4.35 -17.07
N ILE A 319 -20.94 -4.57 -15.93
CA ILE A 319 -21.15 -5.92 -15.39
C ILE A 319 -21.99 -6.79 -16.33
N LYS A 320 -22.92 -6.19 -17.08
CA LYS A 320 -23.76 -6.89 -18.06
C LYS A 320 -22.90 -7.53 -19.15
N ASP A 321 -22.00 -6.76 -19.76
CA ASP A 321 -21.11 -7.23 -20.81
C ASP A 321 -20.19 -8.36 -20.30
N LEU A 322 -19.73 -8.25 -19.06
CA LEU A 322 -18.94 -9.29 -18.39
C LEU A 322 -19.71 -10.61 -18.27
N CYS A 323 -21.02 -10.55 -17.96
CA CYS A 323 -21.88 -11.74 -17.94
C CYS A 323 -22.00 -12.36 -19.34
N GLU A 324 -22.13 -11.54 -20.38
CA GLU A 324 -22.25 -12.01 -21.77
C GLU A 324 -20.96 -12.68 -22.28
N ILE A 325 -19.78 -12.18 -21.88
CA ILE A 325 -18.48 -12.80 -22.17
C ILE A 325 -18.37 -14.19 -21.54
N HIS A 326 -18.95 -14.39 -20.35
CA HIS A 326 -18.82 -15.64 -19.61
C HIS A 326 -19.74 -16.75 -20.13
N ASP A 327 -21.00 -16.41 -20.43
CA ASP A 327 -21.94 -17.25 -21.17
C ASP A 327 -23.17 -16.43 -21.65
N LYS A 328 -23.47 -16.43 -22.95
CA LYS A 328 -24.61 -15.70 -23.51
C LYS A 328 -25.95 -16.42 -23.29
N ASN A 329 -25.94 -17.75 -23.25
CA ASN A 329 -27.15 -18.57 -23.39
C ASN A 329 -27.55 -19.30 -22.10
N ARG A 330 -26.64 -19.42 -21.13
CA ARG A 330 -26.93 -20.00 -19.80
C ARG A 330 -27.23 -18.91 -18.79
N ASP A 331 -28.05 -19.20 -17.79
CA ASP A 331 -28.30 -18.30 -16.65
C ASP A 331 -27.30 -18.50 -15.50
N GLU A 332 -26.22 -19.22 -15.77
CA GLU A 332 -25.20 -19.64 -14.83
C GLU A 332 -23.82 -19.13 -15.24
N ILE A 333 -22.96 -18.84 -14.26
CA ILE A 333 -21.58 -18.41 -14.44
C ILE A 333 -20.67 -19.30 -13.61
N ASP A 334 -19.63 -19.83 -14.25
CA ASP A 334 -18.47 -20.39 -13.57
C ASP A 334 -17.61 -19.25 -13.00
N TYR A 335 -17.75 -19.00 -11.69
CA TYR A 335 -17.04 -17.93 -11.01
C TYR A 335 -15.57 -18.26 -10.82
N ARG A 336 -15.18 -19.55 -10.75
CA ARG A 336 -13.76 -19.93 -10.66
C ARG A 336 -13.01 -19.52 -11.92
N THR A 337 -13.59 -19.77 -13.09
CA THR A 337 -13.02 -19.32 -14.36
C THR A 337 -12.98 -17.78 -14.43
N PHE A 338 -14.02 -17.10 -13.93
CA PHE A 338 -14.02 -15.63 -13.81
C PHE A 338 -12.85 -15.09 -12.99
N LEU A 339 -12.59 -15.64 -11.79
CA LEU A 339 -11.51 -15.17 -10.93
C LEU A 339 -10.11 -15.28 -11.59
N THR A 340 -9.95 -16.16 -12.60
CA THR A 340 -8.68 -16.25 -13.34
C THR A 340 -8.40 -15.10 -14.31
N GLY A 341 -9.42 -14.33 -14.69
CA GLY A 341 -9.33 -13.28 -15.73
C GLY A 341 -9.24 -13.80 -17.17
N THR A 342 -9.10 -15.11 -17.38
CA THR A 342 -8.73 -15.68 -18.69
C THR A 342 -9.81 -15.58 -19.76
N LYS A 343 -11.08 -15.42 -19.37
CA LYS A 343 -12.22 -15.27 -20.29
C LYS A 343 -12.43 -13.83 -20.78
N TYR A 344 -12.03 -12.82 -20.00
CA TYR A 344 -12.34 -11.41 -20.28
C TYR A 344 -11.11 -10.50 -20.38
N LEU A 345 -9.90 -11.06 -20.25
CA LEU A 345 -8.65 -10.36 -20.48
C LEU A 345 -7.73 -11.11 -21.44
N PRO A 346 -7.03 -10.38 -22.33
CA PRO A 346 -5.89 -10.93 -23.04
C PRO A 346 -4.83 -11.47 -22.08
N LYS A 347 -4.14 -12.55 -22.48
CA LYS A 347 -3.13 -13.24 -21.65
C LYS A 347 -2.02 -12.32 -21.14
N SER A 348 -1.70 -11.25 -21.87
CA SER A 348 -0.68 -10.27 -21.50
C SER A 348 -1.00 -9.51 -20.21
N TYR A 349 -2.27 -9.43 -19.79
CA TYR A 349 -2.67 -8.69 -18.58
C TYR A 349 -2.86 -9.60 -17.35
N VAL A 350 -2.91 -10.92 -17.54
CA VAL A 350 -3.14 -11.89 -16.46
C VAL A 350 -1.85 -12.10 -15.65
N MET A 351 -1.97 -12.22 -14.32
CA MET A 351 -0.83 -12.30 -13.38
C MET A 351 0.08 -13.53 -13.62
N ALA A 352 -0.43 -14.59 -14.23
CA ALA A 352 0.33 -15.79 -14.57
C ALA A 352 1.56 -15.49 -15.45
N THR A 353 1.57 -14.36 -16.17
CA THR A 353 2.73 -13.91 -16.97
C THR A 353 3.87 -13.38 -16.11
N HIS A 354 3.61 -12.98 -14.85
CA HIS A 354 4.59 -12.43 -13.92
C HIS A 354 5.16 -13.47 -12.96
N THR A 355 4.45 -14.57 -12.72
CA THR A 355 4.93 -15.67 -11.88
C THR A 355 5.94 -16.54 -12.62
N LYS A 356 7.12 -16.78 -12.04
CA LYS A 356 8.05 -17.78 -12.59
C LYS A 356 7.36 -19.15 -12.56
N LYS A 357 7.26 -19.84 -13.71
CA LYS A 357 6.84 -21.26 -13.74
C LYS A 357 7.73 -22.02 -12.76
N LYS A 358 7.17 -22.61 -11.70
CA LYS A 358 7.89 -23.59 -10.87
C LYS A 358 8.42 -24.65 -11.83
N LYS A 359 9.74 -24.80 -11.95
CA LYS A 359 10.33 -25.92 -12.70
C LYS A 359 9.70 -27.18 -12.11
N LYS A 360 9.01 -27.98 -12.94
CA LYS A 360 8.59 -29.33 -12.54
C LYS A 360 9.86 -30.02 -12.05
N LYS A 361 9.94 -30.32 -10.76
CA LYS A 361 10.87 -31.35 -10.29
C LYS A 361 10.36 -32.62 -10.94
N ASN A 362 11.08 -33.11 -11.95
CA ASN A 362 10.87 -34.47 -12.43
C ASN A 362 11.11 -35.37 -11.22
N ALA A 363 10.06 -36.06 -10.81
CA ALA A 363 10.13 -37.12 -9.81
C ALA A 363 10.87 -38.33 -10.40
#